data_AF-A0A8J6YUI4-F1
#
_entry.id   AF-A0A8J6YUI4-F1
#
_cell.length_a   1.000
_cell.length_b   1.000
_cell.length_c   1.000
_cell.angle_alpha   90.00
_cell.angle_beta   90.00
_cell.angle_gamma   90.00
#
_symmetry.space_group_name_H-M   'P 1'
#
loop_
_entity.id
_entity.type
_entity.pdbx_description
1 polymer ?
#
loop_
_entity_poly.entity_id
_entity_poly.type
_entity_poly.pdbx_seq_one_letter_code
_entity_poly.pdbx_strand_id
1 'polypeptide(L)'
;MKRIKMYIKKEIQTPFYVAEIEKKREKFLQEGYESVFDDAMAMGLTLDVKDRVELLKEVESVTHLHVSGIDYFFNQDLDAYWEETAQ
;
A
#
# COMPACT_ATOMS: atom_id res chain seq x y z
N MET A 1 -41.66 22.41 -5.38
CA MET A 1 -40.26 22.07 -5.73
C MET A 1 -39.83 20.86 -4.91
N LYS A 2 -39.44 19.74 -5.55
CA LYS A 2 -38.91 18.56 -4.84
C LYS A 2 -37.43 18.82 -4.49
N ARG A 3 -37.08 18.68 -3.21
CA ARG A 3 -35.68 18.80 -2.74
C ARG A 3 -34.93 17.51 -3.08
N ILE A 4 -33.91 17.60 -3.93
CA ILE A 4 -32.97 16.51 -4.19
C ILE A 4 -31.93 16.54 -3.08
N LYS A 5 -31.73 15.42 -2.39
CA LYS A 5 -30.65 15.24 -1.41
C LYS A 5 -29.57 14.39 -2.06
N MET A 6 -28.36 14.93 -2.15
CA MET A 6 -27.17 14.20 -2.60
C MET A 6 -26.50 13.57 -1.37
N TYR A 7 -26.35 12.25 -1.38
CA TYR A 7 -25.65 11.52 -0.33
C TYR A 7 -24.25 11.18 -0.85
N ILE A 8 -23.22 11.85 -0.34
CA ILE A 8 -21.83 11.48 -0.61
C ILE A 8 -21.46 10.39 0.41
N LYS A 9 -21.43 9.14 -0.03
CA LYS A 9 -20.87 8.03 0.75
C LYS A 9 -19.36 8.04 0.51
N LYS A 10 -18.58 8.60 1.45
CA LYS A 10 -17.12 8.57 1.39
C LYS A 10 -16.67 7.24 1.97
N GLU A 11 -16.23 6.31 1.12
CA GLU A 11 -15.62 5.07 1.59
C GLU A 11 -14.24 5.41 2.14
N ILE A 12 -14.02 5.13 3.42
CA ILE A 12 -12.71 5.27 4.05
C ILE A 12 -11.91 4.07 3.58
N GLN A 13 -11.01 4.28 2.61
CA GLN A 13 -10.04 3.26 2.26
C GLN A 13 -9.05 3.12 3.40
N THR A 14 -8.92 1.90 3.90
CA THR A 14 -7.89 1.52 4.86
C THR A 14 -6.59 1.26 4.11
N PRO A 15 -5.43 1.68 4.64
CA PRO A 15 -4.16 1.35 4.03
C PRO A 15 -3.97 -0.17 4.05
N PHE A 16 -3.32 -0.71 3.02
CA PHE A 16 -2.91 -2.12 3.00
C PHE A 16 -1.54 -2.31 3.65
N TYR A 17 -0.68 -1.28 3.64
CA TYR A 17 0.66 -1.33 4.22
C TYR A 17 1.00 -0.01 4.93
N VAL A 18 1.69 -0.12 6.07
CA VAL A 18 2.13 1.02 6.88
C VAL A 18 3.57 0.80 7.33
N ALA A 19 4.41 1.82 7.22
CA ALA A 19 5.82 1.74 7.58
C ALA A 19 6.31 2.97 8.36
N GLU A 20 7.25 2.75 9.28
CA GLU A 20 8.06 3.77 9.95
C GLU A 20 9.54 3.45 9.68
N ILE A 21 10.11 4.04 8.62
CA ILE A 21 11.47 3.74 8.15
C ILE A 21 12.51 3.91 9.27
N GLU A 22 12.51 5.06 9.95
CA GLU A 22 13.47 5.39 11.02
C GLU A 22 13.42 4.42 12.20
N LYS A 23 12.24 3.86 12.49
CA LYS A 23 12.05 2.88 13.58
C LYS A 23 12.19 1.44 13.11
N LYS A 24 12.37 1.20 11.81
CA LYS A 24 12.38 -0.13 11.17
C LYS A 24 11.14 -0.95 11.54
N ARG A 25 9.97 -0.30 11.56
CA ARG A 25 8.69 -0.96 11.83
C ARG A 25 7.83 -0.92 10.59
N GLU A 26 7.12 -2.00 10.35
CA GLU A 26 6.19 -2.09 9.24
C GLU A 26 5.05 -3.03 9.59
N LYS A 27 3.94 -2.92 8.86
CA LYS A 27 2.81 -3.83 8.98
C LYS A 27 1.99 -3.87 7.70
N PHE A 28 1.76 -5.07 7.17
CA PHE A 28 0.68 -5.32 6.23
C PHE A 28 -0.64 -5.47 7.00
N LEU A 29 -1.64 -4.69 6.60
CA LEU A 29 -2.96 -4.61 7.22
C LEU A 29 -4.01 -5.39 6.44
N GLN A 30 -3.72 -5.73 5.18
CA GLN A 30 -4.58 -6.51 4.32
C GLN A 30 -3.80 -7.72 3.81
N GLU A 31 -4.39 -8.90 3.93
CA GLU A 31 -3.84 -10.15 3.43
C GLU A 31 -3.69 -10.09 1.90
N GLY A 32 -2.65 -10.71 1.35
CA GLY A 32 -2.41 -10.79 -0.09
C GLY A 32 -1.52 -9.68 -0.69
N TYR A 33 -1.27 -8.58 0.02
CA TYR A 33 -0.27 -7.58 -0.41
C TYR A 33 1.16 -7.91 0.04
N GLU A 34 1.32 -8.75 1.07
CA GLU A 34 2.65 -9.15 1.58
C GLU A 34 3.35 -10.18 0.70
N SER A 35 2.59 -11.00 -0.03
CA SER A 35 3.11 -12.17 -0.74
C SER A 35 4.11 -11.84 -1.84
N VAL A 36 3.99 -10.68 -2.49
CA VAL A 36 4.97 -10.28 -3.52
C VAL A 36 6.37 -10.11 -2.93
N PHE A 37 6.45 -9.65 -1.68
CA PHE A 37 7.73 -9.51 -0.98
C PHE A 37 8.23 -10.84 -0.44
N ASP A 38 7.32 -11.72 -0.02
CA ASP A 38 7.68 -13.09 0.37
C ASP A 38 8.27 -13.87 -0.82
N ASP A 39 7.67 -13.74 -2.01
CA ASP A 39 8.16 -14.35 -3.24
C ASP A 39 9.53 -13.79 -3.64
N ALA A 40 9.71 -12.47 -3.56
CA ALA A 40 11.01 -11.83 -3.80
C ALA A 40 12.09 -12.35 -2.84
N MET A 41 11.76 -12.50 -1.54
CA MET A 41 12.66 -13.07 -0.55
C MET A 41 12.97 -14.54 -0.82
N ALA A 42 11.98 -15.32 -1.27
CA ALA A 42 12.17 -16.72 -1.66
C ALA A 42 13.11 -16.85 -2.89
N MET A 43 13.16 -15.83 -3.75
CA MET A 43 14.10 -15.74 -4.88
C MET A 43 15.50 -15.25 -4.47
N GLY A 44 15.73 -14.98 -3.17
CA GLY A 44 17.02 -14.58 -2.62
C GLY A 44 17.26 -13.07 -2.55
N LEU A 45 16.24 -12.25 -2.84
CA LEU A 45 16.32 -10.80 -2.62
C LEU A 45 16.20 -10.49 -1.13
N THR A 46 17.02 -9.58 -0.64
CA THR A 46 16.88 -9.03 0.71
C THR A 46 16.38 -7.60 0.57
N LEU A 47 15.14 -7.36 0.99
CA LEU A 47 14.51 -6.04 0.98
C LEU A 47 14.27 -5.61 2.42
N ASP A 48 14.88 -4.50 2.84
CA ASP A 48 14.57 -3.89 4.12
C ASP A 48 13.31 -3.00 4.03
N VAL A 49 12.89 -2.45 5.18
CA VAL A 49 11.68 -1.59 5.25
C VAL A 49 11.79 -0.40 4.29
N LYS A 50 12.98 0.18 4.14
CA LYS A 50 13.21 1.32 3.26
C LYS A 50 13.08 0.88 1.80
N ASP A 51 13.69 -0.24 1.43
CA ASP A 51 13.62 -0.77 0.07
C ASP A 51 12.16 -1.02 -0.35
N ARG A 52 11.36 -1.64 0.53
CA ARG A 52 9.92 -1.86 0.27
C ARG A 52 9.14 -0.56 0.12
N VAL A 53 9.43 0.43 0.97
CA VAL A 53 8.79 1.75 0.89
C VAL A 53 9.12 2.47 -0.41
N GLU A 54 10.38 2.42 -0.86
CA GLU A 54 10.76 3.05 -2.13
C GLU A 54 10.13 2.33 -3.32
N LEU A 55 10.13 0.99 -3.34
CA LEU A 55 9.45 0.21 -4.39
C LEU A 55 7.97 0.57 -4.48
N LEU A 56 7.26 0.60 -3.34
CA LEU A 56 5.83 0.90 -3.32
C LEU A 56 5.48 2.34 -3.74
N LYS A 57 6.43 3.28 -3.70
CA LYS A 57 6.23 4.64 -4.23
C LYS A 57 6.34 4.70 -5.76
N GLU A 58 6.98 3.70 -6.37
CA GLU A 58 7.14 3.59 -7.83
C GLU A 58 5.96 2.88 -8.49
N VAL A 59 5.14 2.16 -7.72
CA VAL A 59 3.95 1.43 -8.19
C VAL A 59 2.81 2.42 -8.47
N GLU A 60 2.35 2.49 -9.72
CA GLU A 60 1.37 3.50 -10.17
C GLU A 60 -0.02 3.31 -9.55
N SER A 61 -0.43 2.06 -9.36
CA SER A 61 -1.70 1.69 -8.72
C SER A 61 -1.74 2.01 -7.22
N VAL A 62 -0.58 2.27 -6.60
CA VAL A 62 -0.45 2.52 -5.17
C VAL A 62 -0.48 4.01 -4.87
N THR A 63 -1.41 4.41 -4.01
CA THR A 63 -1.43 5.76 -3.43
C THR A 63 -0.59 5.78 -2.16
N HIS A 64 0.40 6.67 -2.12
CA HIS A 64 1.26 6.91 -0.96
C HIS A 64 0.86 8.19 -0.21
N LEU A 65 0.83 8.11 1.12
CA LEU A 65 0.65 9.25 2.01
C LEU A 65 1.65 9.19 3.16
N HIS A 66 2.39 10.27 3.38
CA HIS A 66 3.33 10.40 4.49
C HIS A 66 2.81 11.38 5.56
N VAL A 67 2.64 10.92 6.80
CA VAL A 67 2.18 11.75 7.93
C VAL A 67 2.97 11.43 9.20
N SER A 68 3.60 12.46 9.77
CA SER A 68 4.29 12.37 11.07
C SER A 68 5.34 11.25 11.16
N GLY A 69 6.08 11.00 10.07
CA GLY A 69 7.11 9.96 10.02
C GLY A 69 6.58 8.54 9.75
N ILE A 70 5.30 8.42 9.39
CA ILE A 70 4.64 7.17 9.04
C ILE A 70 4.22 7.22 7.57
N ASP A 71 4.62 6.22 6.80
CA ASP A 71 4.21 6.00 5.42
C ASP A 71 2.98 5.08 5.37
N TYR A 72 1.92 5.52 4.70
CA TYR A 72 0.69 4.79 4.49
C TYR A 72 0.48 4.52 3.00
N PHE A 73 0.18 3.28 2.66
CA PHE A 73 -0.01 2.85 1.28
C PHE A 73 -1.41 2.30 1.09
N PHE A 74 -2.08 2.77 0.05
CA PHE A 74 -3.45 2.41 -0.30
C PHE A 74 -3.48 1.89 -1.72
N ASN A 75 -4.30 0.89 -1.97
CA ASN A 75 -4.60 0.41 -3.30
C ASN A 75 -6.08 0.03 -3.34
N GLN A 76 -6.72 0.24 -4.48
CA GLN A 76 -8.13 -0.06 -4.69
C GLN A 76 -8.34 -1.43 -5.36
N ASP A 77 -7.28 -2.00 -5.94
CA ASP A 77 -7.30 -3.19 -6.78
C ASP A 77 -6.04 -4.03 -6.53
N LEU A 78 -6.23 -5.20 -5.92
CA LEU A 78 -5.14 -6.13 -5.64
C LEU A 78 -4.55 -6.70 -6.94
N ASP A 79 -5.35 -6.92 -7.98
CA ASP A 79 -4.85 -7.54 -9.21
C ASP A 79 -3.91 -6.56 -9.94
N ALA A 80 -4.29 -5.28 -10.03
CA ALA A 80 -3.44 -4.24 -10.60
C ALA A 80 -2.11 -4.08 -9.83
N TYR A 81 -2.17 -4.15 -8.49
CA TYR A 81 -0.97 -4.15 -7.65
C TYR A 81 -0.02 -5.29 -8.01
N TRP A 82 -0.54 -6.51 -8.12
CA TRP A 82 0.28 -7.69 -8.43
C TRP A 82 0.88 -7.61 -9.84
N GLU A 83 0.12 -7.15 -10.83
CA GLU A 83 0.61 -7.01 -12.20
C GLU A 83 1.75 -6.00 -12.32
N GLU A 84 1.72 -4.91 -11.55
CA GLU A 84 2.76 -3.89 -11.56
C GLU A 84 3.99 -4.29 -10.74
N THR A 85 3.79 -4.93 -9.58
CA THR A 85 4.89 -5.30 -8.67
C THR A 85 5.64 -6.56 -9.07
N ALA A 86 5.07 -7.41 -9.93
CA ALA A 86 5.70 -8.64 -10.41
C ALA A 86 6.59 -8.47 -11.67
N GLN A 87 6.69 -7.26 -12.23
CA GLN A 87 7.49 -6.94 -13.42
C GLN A 87 8.96 -6.63 -13.10
#